data_AF-A0A7C1UP93-F1
#
_entry.id   AF-A0A7C1UP93-F1
#
_cell.length_a   1.000
_cell.length_b   1.000
_cell.length_c   1.000
_cell.angle_alpha   90.00
_cell.angle_beta   90.00
_cell.angle_gamma   90.00
#
_symmetry.space_group_name_H-M   'P 1'
#
loop_
_entity.id
_entity.type
_entity.pdbx_description
1 polymer ?
#
loop_
_entity_poly.entity_id
_entity_poly.type
_entity_poly.pdbx_seq_one_letter_code
_entity_poly.pdbx_strand_id
1 'polypeptide(L)' 'MIPAVMPTYARRDVAFTRGEGVYLFDGQGRRYLDFASGVAVNALGHCHP' A
#
# COMPACT_ATOMS: atom_id res chain seq x y z
N MET A 1 -16.93 -11.85 -16.47
CA MET A 1 -16.00 -12.43 -15.48
C MET A 1 -16.40 -11.88 -14.11
N ILE A 2 -16.61 -12.73 -13.10
CA ILE A 2 -16.93 -12.25 -11.74
C ILE A 2 -15.60 -11.89 -11.06
N PRO A 3 -15.41 -10.66 -10.55
CA PRO A 3 -14.19 -10.30 -9.86
C PRO A 3 -14.05 -11.10 -8.56
N ALA A 4 -12.82 -11.51 -8.23
CA ALA A 4 -12.53 -12.27 -7.00
C ALA A 4 -12.84 -11.47 -5.71
N VAL A 5 -13.02 -10.15 -5.82
CA VAL A 5 -13.35 -9.24 -4.72
C VAL A 5 -14.59 -8.44 -5.11
N MET A 6 -15.56 -8.32 -4.21
CA MET A 6 -16.74 -7.47 -4.40
C MET A 6 -16.33 -6.00 -4.58
N PRO A 7 -17.07 -5.21 -5.39
CA PRO A 7 -16.72 -3.83 -5.70
C PRO A 7 -17.08 -2.84 -4.58
N THR A 8 -16.61 -3.09 -3.36
CA THR A 8 -16.90 -2.28 -2.17
C THR A 8 -15.86 -1.20 -1.89
N TYR A 9 -14.76 -1.15 -2.65
CA TYR A 9 -13.65 -0.21 -2.47
C TYR A 9 -13.23 0.47 -3.78
N ALA A 10 -12.97 1.77 -3.74
CA ALA A 10 -12.36 2.52 -4.84
C ALA A 10 -10.83 2.34 -4.85
N ARG A 11 -10.37 1.13 -5.20
CA ARG A 11 -8.94 0.79 -5.22
C ARG A 11 -8.18 1.59 -6.27
N ARG A 12 -6.94 1.98 -5.95
CA ARG A 12 -5.99 2.51 -6.93
C ARG A 12 -5.36 1.37 -7.70
N ASP A 13 -5.00 1.63 -8.96
CA ASP A 13 -4.30 0.67 -9.83
C ASP A 13 -2.80 0.63 -9.48
N VAL A 14 -2.51 0.17 -8.26
CA VAL A 14 -1.16 -0.03 -7.75
C VAL A 14 -1.20 -1.17 -6.74
N ALA A 15 -0.25 -2.10 -6.85
CA ALA A 15 -0.08 -3.19 -5.91
C ALA A 15 1.31 -3.06 -5.26
N PHE A 16 1.33 -2.80 -3.95
CA PHE A 16 2.56 -2.73 -3.18
C PHE A 16 3.01 -4.12 -2.74
N THR A 17 4.32 -4.37 -2.82
CA THR A 17 4.95 -5.65 -2.49
C THR A 17 5.85 -5.57 -1.27
N ARG A 18 6.29 -4.36 -0.89
CA ARG A 18 7.15 -4.11 0.28
C ARG A 18 6.90 -2.72 0.85
N GLY A 19 7.06 -2.58 2.17
CA GLY A 19 7.13 -1.30 2.87
C GLY A 19 8.34 -1.23 3.79
N GLU A 20 8.87 -0.03 4.00
CA GLU A 20 10.00 0.24 4.91
C GLU A 20 9.93 1.68 5.41
N GLY A 21 9.72 1.87 6.72
CA GLY A 21 9.54 3.18 7.32
C GLY A 21 8.39 3.94 6.64
N VAL A 22 8.70 5.08 6.02
CA VAL A 22 7.71 5.93 5.33
C VAL A 22 7.57 5.62 3.83
N TYR A 23 8.21 4.55 3.33
CA TYR A 23 8.20 4.21 1.91
C TYR A 23 7.45 2.92 1.60
N LEU A 24 6.78 2.91 0.45
CA LEU A 24 6.17 1.74 -0.18
C LEU A 24 6.81 1.46 -1.54
N PHE A 25 6.84 0.19 -1.93
CA PHE A 25 7.43 -0.27 -3.18
C PHE A 25 6.41 -1.13 -3.94
N ASP A 26 6.22 -0.86 -5.23
CA ASP A 26 5.36 -1.67 -6.09
C ASP A 26 6.09 -2.91 -6.65
N GLY A 27 5.39 -3.73 -7.42
CA GLY A 27 5.95 -4.92 -8.06
C GLY A 27 7.04 -4.64 -9.10
N GLN A 28 7.17 -3.40 -9.56
CA GLN A 28 8.18 -2.94 -10.51
C GLN A 28 9.37 -2.27 -9.80
N GLY A 29 9.35 -2.18 -8.46
CA GLY A 29 10.39 -1.57 -7.65
C GLY A 29 10.30 -0.04 -7.56
N ARG A 30 9.23 0.58 -8.07
CA ARG A 30 9.03 2.03 -7.92
C ARG A 30 8.75 2.35 -6.46
N ARG A 31 9.43 3.36 -5.95
CA ARG A 31 9.30 3.84 -4.57
C ARG A 31 8.29 4.97 -4.46
N TYR A 32 7.46 4.90 -3.44
CA TYR A 32 6.41 5.88 -3.11
C TYR A 32 6.61 6.36 -1.68
N LEU A 33 6.51 7.66 -1.45
CA LEU A 33 6.45 8.24 -0.10
C LEU A 33 5.02 8.15 0.41
N ASP A 34 4.81 7.48 1.55
CA ASP A 34 3.49 7.23 2.14
C ASP A 34 3.06 8.38 3.06
N PHE A 35 2.12 9.19 2.56
CA PHE A 35 1.44 10.23 3.34
C PHE A 35 0.08 9.79 3.89
N ALA A 36 -0.39 8.59 3.54
CA ALA A 36 -1.67 8.07 4.00
C ALA A 36 -1.54 7.23 5.27
N SER A 37 -0.36 6.62 5.49
CA SER A 37 -0.08 5.72 6.61
C SER A 37 -1.14 4.61 6.72
N GLY A 38 -1.66 4.13 5.58
CA GLY A 38 -2.72 3.12 5.55
C GLY A 38 -4.00 3.55 6.25
N VAL A 39 -4.47 4.80 6.05
CA VAL A 39 -5.57 5.41 6.83
C VAL A 39 -5.15 5.58 8.31
N ALA A 40 -3.98 6.21 8.51
CA ALA A 40 -3.39 6.48 9.82
C ALA A 40 -3.09 5.25 10.72
N VAL A 41 -3.06 4.06 10.15
CA VAL A 41 -2.77 2.80 10.86
C VAL A 41 -1.27 2.65 11.14
N ASN A 42 -0.41 2.96 10.19
CA ASN A 42 1.02 2.69 10.26
C ASN A 42 1.79 3.85 10.92
N ALA A 43 1.41 4.20 12.14
CA ALA A 43 1.97 5.35 12.86
C ALA A 43 3.49 5.25 13.09
N LEU A 44 4.02 4.03 13.21
CA LEU A 44 5.46 3.76 13.35
C LEU A 44 6.14 3.48 12.00
N GLY A 45 5.42 3.65 10.89
CA GLY A 45 5.86 3.25 9.56
C GLY A 45 5.67 1.76 9.28
N HIS A 46 6.00 1.36 8.05
CA HIS A 46 5.94 -0.01 7.59
C HIS A 46 7.15 -0.80 8.11
N CYS A 47 6.92 -1.97 8.69
CA CYS A 47 7.95 -2.90 9.16
C CYS A 47 8.95 -2.28 10.17
N HIS A 48 8.44 -1.52 11.14
CA HIS A 48 9.25 -1.06 12.28
C HIS A 48 9.83 -2.26 13.05
N PRO A 49 11.11 -2.21 13.50
CA PRO A 49 11.73 -3.28 14.29
C PRO A 49 11.10 -3.48 15.67
#